data_AF-A0A812Y0X6-F1
#
_entry.id   AF-A0A812Y0X6-F1
#
_cell.length_a   1.000
_cell.length_b   1.000
_cell.length_c   1.000
_cell.angle_alpha   90.00
_cell.angle_beta   90.00
_cell.angle_gamma   90.00
#
_symmetry.space_group_name_H-M   'P 1'
#
loop_
_entity.id
_entity.type
_entity.pdbx_description
1 polymer ?
#
loop_
_entity_poly.entity_id
_entity_poly.type
_entity_poly.pdbx_seq_one_letter_code
_entity_poly.pdbx_strand_id
1 'polypeptide(L)'
;MHEHTIDLQQIFQAAGGYSPACFPFIRDGLAHTAQMVHGQPEDQASHDLGLVDESRHVDGAQLCIGLRDHAIDRYGLLAKSVLNKWGIYETKDFGNIIFALVDAGLMRTTDEDSIEDFEDVYDFNEEFASPKMQPVRDVLLGLGIFALVLIGQKASVVTVPLLLALLFAYLFEPVIVWSMGKFGIKRRTSVIGIITAVVILVVIPSTIGASFGIAQMVNFGQGMINNIEAVQQAQKIPDIENAHRALADQNIGGAWITIHDSIRNADDEDSAVGQSLAAINDWLLENKDQVAETAASVGIDMVNKFFSFIGAAFGFGFMGFVTAFFFFFIATEWVKVKGFGASLLPDKNRDRVIDLLTKFDAVISGFIRGRLTIAFVQAIVFSIGFFAIGVPGAFILGPVIAVLSIVPYLALVGVPIAISLLWLEGHTGLRGEWYWVVGAPTILYFFGQALDDYVWTPLIQGKSTGMDTPTILFASLAGGALFGVFGLLIAIPIAACVKILIQEIFWPKFKDWAEGRAEDPLPIEN
;
A
#
# COMPACT_ATOMS: atom_id res chain seq x y z
N MET A 1 -17.35 72.48 30.00
CA MET A 1 -16.76 71.25 30.58
C MET A 1 -16.49 70.33 29.42
N HIS A 2 -15.22 70.09 29.07
CA HIS A 2 -14.85 69.12 28.03
C HIS A 2 -15.06 67.71 28.61
N GLU A 3 -16.00 66.94 28.05
CA GLU A 3 -16.01 65.49 28.22
C GLU A 3 -14.76 64.95 27.52
N HIS A 4 -13.80 64.46 28.30
CA HIS A 4 -12.72 63.62 27.79
C HIS A 4 -13.37 62.32 27.27
N THR A 5 -13.64 62.22 25.97
CA THR A 5 -13.93 60.92 25.34
C THR A 5 -12.65 60.10 25.37
N ILE A 6 -12.62 59.09 26.24
CA ILE A 6 -11.47 58.20 26.41
C ILE A 6 -11.31 57.36 25.14
N ASP A 7 -10.22 57.55 24.40
CA ASP A 7 -9.90 56.80 23.18
C ASP A 7 -9.22 55.48 23.53
N LEU A 8 -10.03 54.42 23.69
CA LEU A 8 -9.55 53.06 23.98
C LEU A 8 -8.55 52.54 22.94
N GLN A 9 -8.64 53.01 21.69
CA GLN A 9 -7.72 52.58 20.64
C GLN A 9 -6.30 53.11 20.89
N GLN A 10 -6.16 54.34 21.40
CA GLN A 10 -4.85 54.89 21.77
C GLN A 10 -4.25 54.19 23.00
N ILE A 11 -5.08 53.88 23.99
CA ILE A 11 -4.64 53.20 25.23
C ILE A 11 -4.06 51.82 24.92
N PHE A 12 -4.79 50.98 24.18
CA PHE A 12 -4.33 49.62 23.88
C PHE A 12 -3.22 49.54 22.83
N GLN A 13 -3.10 50.55 21.95
CA GLN A 13 -1.94 50.67 21.07
C GLN A 13 -0.66 51.02 21.85
N ALA A 14 -0.75 51.90 22.84
CA ALA A 14 0.39 52.25 23.69
C ALA A 14 0.81 51.10 24.64
N ALA A 15 -0.14 50.25 25.04
CA ALA A 15 0.07 49.17 26.01
C ALA A 15 0.63 47.86 25.42
N GLY A 16 0.78 47.74 24.10
CA GLY A 16 1.24 46.49 23.48
C GLY A 16 0.58 46.14 22.14
N GLY A 17 -0.27 47.00 21.58
CA GLY A 17 -0.89 46.79 20.27
C GLY A 17 -2.15 45.90 20.31
N TYR A 18 -2.78 45.75 21.47
CA TYR A 18 -3.97 44.92 21.64
C TYR A 18 -5.20 45.48 20.90
N SER A 19 -6.11 44.59 20.52
CA SER A 19 -7.35 44.99 19.85
C SER A 19 -8.31 45.67 20.84
N PRO A 20 -8.96 46.80 20.50
CA PRO A 20 -9.98 47.42 21.35
C PRO A 20 -11.15 46.48 21.69
N ALA A 21 -11.34 45.41 20.90
CA ALA A 21 -12.33 44.37 21.14
C ALA A 21 -12.05 43.52 22.39
N CYS A 22 -10.85 43.55 22.98
CA CYS A 22 -10.55 42.86 24.23
C CYS A 22 -11.19 43.53 25.46
N PHE A 23 -11.47 44.84 25.41
CA PHE A 23 -11.96 45.57 26.59
C PHE A 23 -13.31 45.05 27.13
N PRO A 24 -14.35 44.84 26.29
CA PRO A 24 -15.59 44.21 26.77
C PRO A 24 -15.35 42.83 27.38
N PHE A 25 -14.41 42.06 26.84
CA PHE A 25 -14.06 40.74 27.37
C PHE A 25 -13.39 40.83 28.75
N ILE A 26 -12.42 41.73 28.94
CA ILE A 26 -11.76 41.92 30.25
C ILE A 26 -12.75 42.41 31.30
N ARG A 27 -13.64 43.35 30.94
CA ARG A 27 -14.67 43.86 31.85
C ARG A 27 -15.64 42.76 32.27
N ASP A 28 -16.16 41.99 31.31
CA ASP A 28 -17.10 40.91 31.58
C ASP A 28 -16.41 39.76 32.34
N GLY A 29 -15.13 39.50 32.06
CA GLY A 29 -14.30 38.53 32.76
C GLY A 29 -13.93 38.92 34.19
N LEU A 30 -13.72 40.21 34.47
CA LEU A 30 -13.56 40.72 35.83
C LEU A 30 -14.83 40.48 36.65
N ALA A 31 -16.01 40.76 36.08
CA ALA A 31 -17.29 40.49 36.73
C ALA A 31 -17.51 38.99 36.98
N HIS A 32 -17.12 38.15 36.02
CA HIS A 32 -17.15 36.69 36.15
C HIS A 32 -16.23 36.21 37.28
N THR A 33 -15.00 36.71 37.33
CA THR A 33 -14.02 36.34 38.36
C THR A 33 -14.48 36.80 39.74
N ALA A 34 -14.98 38.02 39.88
CA ALA A 34 -15.49 38.54 41.14
C ALA A 34 -16.67 37.69 41.67
N GLN A 35 -17.55 37.21 40.79
CA GLN A 35 -18.63 36.28 41.17
C GLN A 35 -18.11 34.90 41.56
N MET A 36 -17.07 34.40 40.90
CA MET A 36 -16.45 33.11 41.24
C MET A 36 -15.75 33.14 42.61
N VAL A 37 -15.02 34.22 42.91
CA VAL A 37 -14.24 34.35 44.14
C VAL A 37 -15.11 34.74 45.34
N HIS A 38 -16.06 35.65 45.16
CA HIS A 38 -16.85 36.25 46.26
C HIS A 38 -18.31 35.75 46.34
N GLY A 39 -18.75 34.89 45.42
CA GLY A 39 -20.12 34.37 45.38
C GLY A 39 -21.17 35.36 44.85
N GLN A 40 -22.45 34.93 44.80
CA GLN A 40 -23.56 35.84 44.48
C GLN A 40 -23.82 36.79 45.66
N PRO A 41 -24.26 38.04 45.41
CA PRO A 41 -24.65 38.92 46.50
C PRO A 41 -25.79 38.27 47.31
N GLU A 42 -25.51 37.91 48.56
CA GLU A 42 -26.56 37.50 49.50
C GLU A 42 -27.54 38.65 49.75
N ASP A 43 -28.81 38.29 49.91
CA ASP A 43 -29.96 39.18 50.08
C ASP A 43 -29.77 40.28 51.16
N GLN A 44 -30.51 41.37 50.96
CA GLN A 44 -30.57 42.68 51.65
C GLN A 44 -30.69 42.73 53.20
N ALA A 45 -30.23 41.75 53.98
CA ALA A 45 -30.41 41.74 55.44
C ALA A 45 -29.21 42.26 56.28
N SER A 46 -28.04 42.53 55.68
CA SER A 46 -26.83 42.98 56.40
C SER A 46 -26.57 44.50 56.31
N HIS A 47 -27.53 45.28 55.80
CA HIS A 47 -27.34 46.70 55.49
C HIS A 47 -27.48 47.68 56.69
N ASP A 48 -27.46 47.18 57.93
CA ASP A 48 -27.75 47.97 59.14
C ASP A 48 -26.52 48.26 60.05
N LEU A 49 -25.29 47.97 59.62
CA LEU A 49 -24.08 48.24 60.42
C LEU A 49 -23.03 49.15 59.78
N GLY A 50 -23.28 49.74 58.61
CA GLY A 50 -22.40 50.79 58.05
C GLY A 50 -20.95 50.37 57.81
N LEU A 51 -20.68 49.07 57.66
CA LEU A 51 -19.41 48.56 57.17
C LEU A 51 -19.52 48.44 55.65
N VAL A 52 -18.83 49.32 54.93
CA VAL A 52 -18.59 49.14 53.49
C VAL A 52 -17.69 47.93 53.36
N ASP A 53 -18.15 46.91 52.63
CA ASP A 53 -17.35 45.72 52.38
C ASP A 53 -16.20 46.06 51.43
N GLU A 54 -15.05 46.43 51.99
CA GLU A 54 -13.78 46.62 51.28
C GLU A 54 -13.20 45.29 50.75
N SER A 55 -13.85 44.13 50.96
CA SER A 55 -13.22 42.82 50.74
C SER A 55 -13.48 42.14 49.39
N ARG A 56 -13.93 42.85 48.35
CA ARG A 56 -14.13 42.26 47.00
C ARG A 56 -12.96 42.49 46.04
N HIS A 57 -11.74 42.44 46.57
CA HIS A 57 -10.54 42.48 45.76
C HIS A 57 -10.28 41.10 45.11
N VAL A 58 -9.71 41.08 43.91
CA VAL A 58 -9.35 39.86 43.17
C VAL A 58 -7.89 40.02 42.78
N ASP A 59 -7.04 39.08 43.20
CA ASP A 59 -5.62 39.13 42.88
C ASP A 59 -5.35 38.83 41.40
N GLY A 60 -4.15 39.16 40.91
CA GLY A 60 -3.78 39.00 39.49
C GLY A 60 -3.88 37.55 38.99
N ALA A 61 -3.48 36.58 39.80
CA ALA A 61 -3.52 35.17 39.44
C ALA A 61 -4.97 34.64 39.36
N GLN A 62 -5.83 34.99 40.31
CA GLN A 62 -7.26 34.68 40.30
C GLN A 62 -7.96 35.32 39.10
N LEU A 63 -7.57 36.54 38.72
CA LEU A 63 -8.07 37.21 37.54
C LEU A 63 -7.66 36.51 36.25
N CYS A 64 -6.41 36.06 36.13
CA CYS A 64 -5.98 35.22 35.01
C CYS A 64 -6.81 33.93 34.90
N ILE A 65 -7.04 33.24 36.03
CA ILE A 65 -7.84 32.01 36.07
C ILE A 65 -9.30 32.29 35.68
N GLY A 66 -9.91 33.35 36.21
CA GLY A 66 -11.28 33.71 35.87
C GLY A 66 -11.44 34.22 34.43
N LEU A 67 -10.43 34.89 33.87
CA LEU A 67 -10.40 35.26 32.44
C LEU A 67 -10.26 34.03 31.54
N ARG A 68 -9.47 33.04 31.94
CA ARG A 68 -9.39 31.73 31.26
C ARG A 68 -10.76 31.07 31.23
N ASP A 69 -11.41 30.95 32.38
CA ASP A 69 -12.69 30.27 32.52
C ASP A 69 -13.80 31.03 31.77
N HIS A 70 -13.81 32.36 31.85
CA HIS A 70 -14.72 33.21 31.07
C HIS A 70 -14.51 33.05 29.56
N ALA A 71 -13.25 32.97 29.10
CA ALA A 71 -12.96 32.76 27.69
C ALA A 71 -13.45 31.40 27.20
N ILE A 72 -13.24 30.35 28.01
CA ILE A 72 -13.70 29.00 27.72
C ILE A 72 -15.23 28.92 27.73
N ASP A 73 -15.90 29.55 28.70
CA ASP A 73 -17.36 29.54 28.80
C ASP A 73 -18.01 30.29 27.63
N ARG A 74 -17.46 31.46 27.28
CA ARG A 74 -18.05 32.34 26.26
C ARG A 74 -17.73 31.92 24.83
N TYR A 75 -16.49 31.49 24.56
CA TYR A 75 -16.01 31.22 23.21
C TYR A 75 -15.73 29.74 22.96
N GLY A 76 -15.79 28.90 24.00
CA GLY A 76 -15.60 27.46 23.89
C GLY A 76 -14.32 27.12 23.15
N LEU A 77 -14.49 26.38 22.05
CA LEU A 77 -13.41 25.84 21.22
C LEU A 77 -12.59 26.91 20.48
N LEU A 78 -13.09 28.15 20.40
CA LEU A 78 -12.43 29.26 19.72
C LEU A 78 -11.72 30.22 20.68
N ALA A 79 -11.78 30.00 22.00
CA ALA A 79 -11.22 30.88 23.02
C ALA A 79 -9.79 31.32 22.68
N LYS A 80 -8.88 30.36 22.42
CA LYS A 80 -7.49 30.65 22.03
C LYS A 80 -7.39 31.49 20.76
N SER A 81 -8.10 31.10 19.71
CA SER A 81 -8.05 31.80 18.42
C SER A 81 -8.58 33.23 18.52
N VAL A 82 -9.59 33.45 19.36
CA VAL A 82 -10.17 34.77 19.64
C VAL A 82 -9.17 35.63 20.44
N LEU A 83 -8.59 35.09 21.51
CA LEU A 83 -7.58 35.77 22.32
C LEU A 83 -6.33 36.13 21.50
N ASN A 84 -5.79 35.20 20.72
CA ASN A 84 -4.65 35.45 19.82
C ASN A 84 -4.97 36.56 18.81
N LYS A 85 -6.20 36.60 18.26
CA LYS A 85 -6.63 37.65 17.34
C LYS A 85 -6.67 39.03 18.02
N TRP A 86 -6.87 39.08 19.33
CA TRP A 86 -6.80 40.31 20.11
C TRP A 86 -5.41 40.68 20.59
N GLY A 87 -4.41 39.84 20.31
CA GLY A 87 -3.01 40.05 20.69
C GLY A 87 -2.63 39.41 22.02
N ILE A 88 -3.48 38.56 22.59
CA ILE A 88 -3.25 37.90 23.90
C ILE A 88 -2.73 36.50 23.63
N TYR A 89 -1.49 36.22 24.04
CA TYR A 89 -0.77 34.97 23.81
C TYR A 89 -0.25 34.32 25.10
N GLU A 90 -0.12 35.10 26.17
CA GLU A 90 0.37 34.67 27.48
C GLU A 90 -0.42 35.37 28.60
N THR A 91 -0.26 34.90 29.84
CA THR A 91 -0.98 35.47 30.99
C THR A 91 -0.55 36.91 31.29
N LYS A 92 0.71 37.25 31.00
CA LYS A 92 1.26 38.60 31.11
C LYS A 92 0.53 39.63 30.24
N ASP A 93 0.00 39.21 29.08
CA ASP A 93 -0.77 40.10 28.22
C ASP A 93 -2.05 40.59 28.90
N PHE A 94 -2.67 39.77 29.76
CA PHE A 94 -3.79 40.24 30.57
C PHE A 94 -3.36 41.34 31.53
N GLY A 95 -2.21 41.18 32.19
CA GLY A 95 -1.62 42.19 33.06
C GLY A 95 -1.36 43.51 32.33
N ASN A 96 -0.72 43.47 31.16
CA ASN A 96 -0.48 44.67 30.33
C ASN A 96 -1.78 45.42 29.99
N ILE A 97 -2.83 44.68 29.64
CA ILE A 97 -4.15 45.26 29.31
C ILE A 97 -4.81 45.87 30.54
N ILE A 98 -4.71 45.23 31.71
CA ILE A 98 -5.31 45.68 32.97
C ILE A 98 -4.61 46.94 33.48
N PHE A 99 -3.28 46.96 33.54
CA PHE A 99 -2.53 48.14 33.99
C PHE A 99 -2.73 49.34 33.07
N ALA A 100 -2.86 49.13 31.75
CA ALA A 100 -3.21 50.19 30.82
C ALA A 100 -4.59 50.81 31.10
N LEU A 101 -5.55 50.02 31.60
CA LEU A 101 -6.86 50.51 32.02
C LEU A 101 -6.80 51.26 33.36
N VAL A 102 -5.90 50.85 34.25
CA VAL A 102 -5.65 51.53 35.54
C VAL A 102 -5.03 52.90 35.30
N ASP A 103 -3.99 52.98 34.46
CA ASP A 103 -3.34 54.24 34.06
C ASP A 103 -4.31 55.21 33.37
N ALA A 104 -5.28 54.67 32.62
CA ALA A 104 -6.34 55.44 31.99
C ALA A 104 -7.48 55.86 32.96
N GLY A 105 -7.40 55.48 34.24
CA GLY A 105 -8.42 55.78 35.25
C GLY A 105 -9.73 55.01 35.09
N LEU A 106 -9.73 53.92 34.31
CA LEU A 106 -10.90 53.08 34.04
C LEU A 106 -11.05 51.92 35.04
N MET A 107 -9.99 51.61 35.80
CA MET A 107 -9.95 50.55 36.82
C MET A 107 -9.14 51.02 38.03
N ARG A 108 -9.35 50.40 39.20
CA ARG A 108 -8.60 50.68 40.43
C ARG A 108 -7.83 49.43 40.85
N THR A 109 -6.62 49.61 41.32
CA THR A 109 -5.74 48.57 41.90
C THR A 109 -5.49 48.87 43.37
N THR A 110 -4.95 47.88 44.08
CA THR A 110 -4.36 48.06 45.42
C THR A 110 -2.87 48.41 45.32
N ASP A 111 -2.32 49.01 46.38
CA ASP A 111 -0.91 49.44 46.44
C ASP A 111 0.10 48.27 46.38
N GLU A 112 -0.38 47.03 46.54
CA GLU A 112 0.40 45.79 46.50
C GLU A 112 0.37 45.10 45.12
N ASP A 113 -0.48 45.53 44.18
CA ASP A 113 -0.65 44.87 42.88
C ASP A 113 0.52 45.20 41.94
N SER A 114 1.13 44.16 41.38
CA SER A 114 2.21 44.30 40.41
C SER A 114 1.87 43.59 39.09
N ILE A 115 2.53 44.00 38.01
CA ILE A 115 2.38 43.33 36.72
C ILE A 115 3.00 41.92 36.71
N GLU A 116 3.93 41.66 37.64
CA GLU A 116 4.60 40.36 37.82
C GLU A 116 3.60 39.29 38.31
N ASP A 117 2.51 39.70 38.96
CA ASP A 117 1.44 38.79 39.44
C ASP A 117 0.67 38.10 38.30
N PHE A 118 0.91 38.53 37.05
CA PHE A 118 0.32 37.98 35.83
C PHE A 118 1.30 37.10 35.04
N GLU A 119 2.57 37.03 35.42
CA GLU A 119 3.58 36.21 34.73
C GLU A 119 3.44 34.73 35.09
N ASP A 120 3.51 33.85 34.08
CA ASP A 120 3.57 32.39 34.23
C ASP A 120 2.49 31.75 35.14
N VAL A 121 1.30 32.37 35.24
CA VAL A 121 0.19 31.84 36.07
C VAL A 121 -0.28 30.47 35.57
N TYR A 122 -0.28 30.26 34.25
CA TYR A 122 -0.48 28.96 33.61
C TYR A 122 0.10 28.93 32.20
N ASP A 123 0.42 27.73 31.68
CA ASP A 123 0.81 27.57 30.27
C ASP A 123 -0.40 27.82 29.36
N PHE A 124 -0.39 28.97 28.69
CA PHE A 124 -1.46 29.41 27.80
C PHE A 124 -1.69 28.44 26.62
N ASN A 125 -0.66 27.74 26.18
CA ASN A 125 -0.79 26.76 25.11
C ASN A 125 -1.41 25.47 25.60
N GLU A 126 -1.05 25.01 26.80
CA GLU A 126 -1.55 23.78 27.40
C GLU A 126 -3.00 23.91 27.86
N GLU A 127 -3.34 24.99 28.57
CA GLU A 127 -4.68 25.15 29.15
C GLU A 127 -5.79 25.36 28.12
N PHE A 128 -5.47 26.10 27.05
CA PHE A 128 -6.40 26.24 25.93
C PHE A 128 -6.26 25.12 24.88
N ALA A 129 -5.33 24.17 25.05
CA ALA A 129 -5.25 22.96 24.22
C ALA A 129 -6.18 21.87 24.78
N SER A 130 -7.46 21.95 24.47
CA SER A 130 -8.49 21.04 25.02
C SER A 130 -8.15 19.54 24.83
N PRO A 131 -7.97 18.76 25.92
CA PRO A 131 -7.89 17.29 25.89
C PRO A 131 -9.21 16.64 25.42
N LYS A 132 -10.34 17.34 25.57
CA LYS A 132 -11.69 16.87 25.20
C LYS A 132 -11.93 16.82 23.68
N MET A 133 -11.02 17.37 22.86
CA MET A 133 -11.17 17.45 21.40
C MET A 133 -10.42 16.38 20.60
N GLN A 134 -9.51 15.60 21.20
CA GLN A 134 -8.89 14.48 20.48
C GLN A 134 -9.95 13.50 19.95
N PRO A 135 -10.96 13.06 20.73
CA PRO A 135 -11.91 12.05 20.27
C PRO A 135 -12.80 12.53 19.12
N VAL A 136 -13.34 13.76 19.18
CA VAL A 136 -14.28 14.27 18.16
C VAL A 136 -13.55 14.56 16.84
N ARG A 137 -12.37 15.18 16.91
CA ARG A 137 -11.52 15.40 15.73
C ARG A 137 -11.15 14.07 15.10
N ASP A 138 -10.71 13.10 15.91
CA ASP A 138 -10.23 11.82 15.41
C ASP A 138 -11.39 10.97 14.84
N VAL A 139 -12.61 11.08 15.40
CA VAL A 139 -13.84 10.49 14.82
C VAL A 139 -14.23 11.14 13.50
N LEU A 140 -14.20 12.48 13.42
CA LEU A 140 -14.51 13.19 12.16
C LEU A 140 -13.49 12.89 11.06
N LEU A 141 -12.21 12.82 11.42
CA LEU A 141 -11.15 12.38 10.51
C LEU A 141 -11.37 10.93 10.06
N GLY A 142 -11.71 10.04 11.00
CA GLY A 142 -12.06 8.65 10.69
C GLY A 142 -13.24 8.53 9.73
N LEU A 143 -14.33 9.26 9.98
CA LEU A 143 -15.50 9.31 9.09
C LEU A 143 -15.16 9.91 7.72
N GLY A 144 -14.32 10.94 7.69
CA GLY A 144 -13.82 11.54 6.44
C GLY A 144 -13.02 10.54 5.60
N ILE A 145 -12.08 9.83 6.21
CA ILE A 145 -11.29 8.77 5.56
C ILE A 145 -12.23 7.66 5.07
N PHE A 146 -13.18 7.23 5.89
CA PHE A 146 -14.15 6.19 5.54
C PHE A 146 -15.03 6.59 4.34
N ALA A 147 -15.56 7.82 4.34
CA ALA A 147 -16.33 8.35 3.21
C ALA A 147 -15.48 8.42 1.93
N LEU A 148 -14.21 8.81 2.05
CA LEU A 148 -13.26 8.86 0.93
C LEU A 148 -13.01 7.46 0.35
N VAL A 149 -12.88 6.44 1.21
CA VAL A 149 -12.77 5.03 0.77
C VAL A 149 -14.04 4.57 0.03
N LEU A 150 -15.23 4.88 0.56
CA LEU A 150 -16.49 4.50 -0.08
C LEU A 150 -16.67 5.18 -1.44
N ILE A 151 -16.34 6.46 -1.55
CA ILE A 151 -16.35 7.19 -2.83
C ILE A 151 -15.32 6.58 -3.78
N GLY A 152 -14.12 6.27 -3.29
CA GLY A 152 -13.07 5.63 -4.08
C GLY A 152 -13.47 4.26 -4.62
N GLN A 153 -14.21 3.46 -3.85
CA GLN A 153 -14.74 2.17 -4.32
C GLN A 153 -15.79 2.36 -5.42
N LYS A 154 -16.72 3.30 -5.25
CA LYS A 154 -17.74 3.61 -6.27
C LYS A 154 -17.14 4.23 -7.53
N ALA A 155 -16.06 4.98 -7.41
CA ALA A 155 -15.34 5.61 -8.50
C ALA A 155 -14.14 4.79 -9.00
N SER A 156 -14.08 3.50 -8.70
CA SER A 156 -12.93 2.61 -8.99
C SER A 156 -12.45 2.65 -10.45
N VAL A 157 -13.34 2.91 -11.41
CA VAL A 157 -13.02 3.13 -12.83
C VAL A 157 -12.00 4.26 -13.04
N VAL A 158 -11.98 5.26 -12.17
CA VAL A 158 -11.03 6.39 -12.20
C VAL A 158 -9.99 6.28 -11.09
N THR A 159 -10.42 5.88 -9.89
CA THR A 159 -9.54 5.82 -8.72
C THR A 159 -8.44 4.78 -8.88
N VAL A 160 -8.75 3.59 -9.42
CA VAL A 160 -7.76 2.53 -9.60
C VAL A 160 -6.70 2.92 -10.64
N PRO A 161 -7.04 3.41 -11.85
CA PRO A 161 -6.04 3.95 -12.78
C PRO A 161 -5.18 5.06 -12.21
N LEU A 162 -5.77 5.96 -11.42
CA LEU A 162 -5.05 7.06 -10.78
C LEU A 162 -4.02 6.54 -9.77
N LEU A 163 -4.40 5.56 -8.94
CA LEU A 163 -3.50 4.93 -7.98
C LEU A 163 -2.38 4.14 -8.68
N LEU A 164 -2.71 3.38 -9.73
CA LEU A 164 -1.71 2.69 -10.56
C LEU A 164 -0.77 3.68 -11.25
N ALA A 165 -1.28 4.79 -11.75
CA ALA A 165 -0.48 5.86 -12.34
C ALA A 165 0.48 6.50 -11.34
N LEU A 166 0.02 6.74 -10.11
CA LEU A 166 0.86 7.24 -9.02
C LEU A 166 1.97 6.22 -8.68
N LEU A 167 1.60 4.95 -8.57
CA LEU A 167 2.54 3.85 -8.35
C LEU A 167 3.57 3.74 -9.48
N PHE A 168 3.15 3.82 -10.74
CA PHE A 168 4.08 3.79 -11.87
C PHE A 168 4.97 5.04 -11.91
N ALA A 169 4.43 6.22 -11.63
CA ALA A 169 5.22 7.46 -11.57
C ALA A 169 6.33 7.32 -10.53
N TYR A 170 5.99 6.77 -9.37
CA TYR A 170 6.92 6.42 -8.32
C TYR A 170 7.99 5.40 -8.78
N LEU A 171 7.57 4.28 -9.36
CA LEU A 171 8.47 3.19 -9.75
C LEU A 171 9.43 3.59 -10.90
N PHE A 172 8.92 4.31 -11.90
CA PHE A 172 9.68 4.73 -13.07
C PHE A 172 10.47 6.03 -12.85
N GLU A 173 10.30 6.71 -11.72
CA GLU A 173 11.00 7.97 -11.45
C GLU A 173 12.53 7.87 -11.65
N PRO A 174 13.24 6.84 -11.15
CA PRO A 174 14.68 6.75 -11.39
C PRO A 174 15.04 6.50 -12.85
N VAL A 175 14.18 5.81 -13.61
CA VAL A 175 14.39 5.62 -15.06
C VAL A 175 14.24 6.97 -15.77
N ILE A 176 13.26 7.78 -15.39
CA ILE A 176 13.05 9.14 -15.91
C ILE A 176 14.26 10.02 -15.60
N VAL A 177 14.72 10.04 -14.35
CA VAL A 177 15.88 10.84 -13.94
C VAL A 177 17.16 10.36 -14.62
N TRP A 178 17.36 9.04 -14.71
CA TRP A 178 18.48 8.43 -15.43
C TRP A 178 18.46 8.78 -16.91
N SER A 179 17.30 8.71 -17.58
CA SER A 179 17.21 9.04 -19.01
C SER A 179 17.44 10.53 -19.26
N MET A 180 16.98 11.40 -18.36
CA MET A 180 17.29 12.83 -18.39
C MET A 180 18.79 13.09 -18.25
N GLY A 181 19.46 12.43 -17.28
CA GLY A 181 20.89 12.61 -17.04
C GLY A 181 21.78 12.00 -18.13
N LYS A 182 21.43 10.82 -18.64
CA LYS A 182 22.23 10.08 -19.64
C LYS A 182 22.06 10.61 -21.06
N PHE A 183 20.85 10.99 -21.45
CA PHE A 183 20.53 11.41 -22.82
C PHE A 183 20.23 12.90 -22.95
N GLY A 184 20.20 13.67 -21.85
CA GLY A 184 19.91 15.11 -21.88
C GLY A 184 18.48 15.45 -22.31
N ILE A 185 17.56 14.48 -22.33
CA ILE A 185 16.19 14.67 -22.79
C ILE A 185 15.33 15.33 -21.72
N LYS A 186 14.31 16.09 -22.14
CA LYS A 186 13.34 16.70 -21.21
C LYS A 186 12.53 15.61 -20.50
N ARG A 187 12.06 15.90 -19.29
CA ARG A 187 11.24 14.97 -18.48
C ARG A 187 10.02 14.45 -19.24
N ARG A 188 9.25 15.34 -19.88
CA ARG A 188 8.08 14.98 -20.69
C ARG A 188 8.41 13.97 -21.79
N THR A 189 9.55 14.15 -22.46
CA THR A 189 10.01 13.23 -23.51
C THR A 189 10.43 11.88 -22.93
N SER A 190 11.07 11.87 -21.74
CA SER A 190 11.39 10.62 -21.03
C SER A 190 10.13 9.84 -20.66
N VAL A 191 9.11 10.53 -20.12
CA VAL A 191 7.83 9.93 -19.75
C VAL A 191 7.12 9.33 -20.97
N ILE A 192 7.05 10.07 -22.08
CA ILE A 192 6.48 9.54 -23.34
C ILE A 192 7.30 8.34 -23.83
N GLY A 193 8.63 8.43 -23.77
CA GLY A 193 9.52 7.33 -24.14
C GLY A 193 9.26 6.06 -23.34
N ILE A 194 9.03 6.18 -22.03
CA ILE A 194 8.70 5.05 -21.15
C ILE A 194 7.32 4.48 -21.49
N ILE A 195 6.28 5.31 -21.66
CA ILE A 195 4.95 4.82 -22.05
C ILE A 195 5.05 4.03 -23.36
N THR A 196 5.71 4.60 -24.36
CA THR A 196 5.91 3.93 -25.66
C THR A 196 6.72 2.65 -25.52
N ALA A 197 7.80 2.66 -24.74
CA ALA A 197 8.63 1.48 -24.51
C ALA A 197 7.86 0.37 -23.80
N VAL A 198 7.06 0.69 -22.78
CA VAL A 198 6.21 -0.27 -22.07
C VAL A 198 5.16 -0.85 -23.02
N VAL A 199 4.49 -0.02 -23.82
CA VAL A 199 3.53 -0.49 -24.83
C VAL A 199 4.21 -1.44 -25.82
N ILE A 200 5.38 -1.09 -26.35
CA ILE A 200 6.12 -1.93 -27.29
C ILE A 200 6.55 -3.25 -26.62
N LEU A 201 7.17 -3.18 -25.43
CA LEU A 201 7.77 -4.32 -24.73
C LEU A 201 6.72 -5.26 -24.14
N VAL A 202 5.52 -4.76 -23.83
CA VAL A 202 4.42 -5.60 -23.33
C VAL A 202 3.53 -6.06 -24.48
N VAL A 203 3.01 -5.15 -25.31
CA VAL A 203 1.98 -5.49 -26.31
C VAL A 203 2.55 -6.36 -27.43
N ILE A 204 3.73 -6.05 -27.97
CA ILE A 204 4.27 -6.79 -29.12
C ILE A 204 4.65 -8.23 -28.71
N PRO A 205 5.48 -8.47 -27.68
CA PRO A 205 5.78 -9.82 -27.24
C PRO A 205 4.55 -10.59 -26.76
N SER A 206 3.59 -9.94 -26.10
CA SER A 206 2.35 -10.61 -25.69
C SER A 206 1.52 -11.03 -26.90
N THR A 207 1.42 -10.19 -27.93
CA THR A 207 0.64 -10.52 -29.13
C THR A 207 1.31 -11.64 -29.93
N ILE A 208 2.62 -11.55 -30.15
CA ILE A 208 3.38 -12.55 -30.89
C ILE A 208 3.44 -13.86 -30.12
N GLY A 209 3.80 -13.80 -28.83
CA GLY A 209 3.90 -14.94 -27.93
C GLY A 209 2.56 -15.64 -27.73
N ALA A 210 1.46 -14.90 -27.57
CA ALA A 210 0.13 -15.48 -27.49
C ALA A 210 -0.31 -16.11 -28.82
N SER A 211 -0.07 -15.45 -29.96
CA SER A 211 -0.40 -16.02 -31.28
C SER A 211 0.33 -17.33 -31.52
N PHE A 212 1.63 -17.37 -31.21
CA PHE A 212 2.44 -18.57 -31.33
C PHE A 212 2.04 -19.64 -30.30
N GLY A 213 1.79 -19.25 -29.05
CA GLY A 213 1.33 -20.15 -27.99
C GLY A 213 -0.02 -20.79 -28.32
N ILE A 214 -0.96 -20.02 -28.89
CA ILE A 214 -2.26 -20.54 -29.35
C ILE A 214 -2.07 -21.53 -30.49
N ALA A 215 -1.22 -21.21 -31.48
CA ALA A 215 -0.93 -22.15 -32.55
C ALA A 215 -0.34 -23.46 -31.99
N GLN A 216 0.57 -23.37 -31.02
CA GLN A 216 1.14 -24.54 -30.35
C GLN A 216 0.07 -25.34 -29.58
N MET A 217 -0.85 -24.66 -28.89
CA MET A 217 -1.95 -25.31 -28.17
C MET A 217 -2.99 -25.95 -29.09
N VAL A 218 -3.28 -25.34 -30.25
CA VAL A 218 -4.17 -25.92 -31.27
C VAL A 218 -3.53 -27.18 -31.86
N ASN A 219 -2.23 -27.14 -32.17
CA ASN A 219 -1.50 -28.30 -32.65
C ASN A 219 -1.47 -29.42 -31.60
N PHE A 220 -1.18 -29.09 -30.34
CA PHE A 220 -1.26 -30.02 -29.20
C PHE A 220 -2.67 -30.65 -29.11
N GLY A 221 -3.72 -29.83 -29.18
CA GLY A 221 -5.11 -30.29 -29.11
C GLY A 221 -5.47 -31.27 -30.23
N GLN A 222 -5.06 -30.98 -31.47
CA GLN A 222 -5.23 -31.90 -32.60
C GLN A 222 -4.41 -33.18 -32.42
N GLY A 223 -3.18 -33.07 -31.91
CA GLY A 223 -2.33 -34.21 -31.58
C GLY A 223 -2.98 -35.14 -30.55
N MET A 224 -3.55 -34.59 -29.48
CA MET A 224 -4.30 -35.39 -28.51
C MET A 224 -5.48 -36.13 -29.13
N ILE A 225 -6.28 -35.47 -29.99
CA ILE A 225 -7.41 -36.11 -30.67
C ILE A 225 -6.92 -37.30 -31.52
N ASN A 226 -5.88 -37.07 -32.33
CA ASN A 226 -5.28 -38.12 -33.16
C ASN A 226 -4.77 -39.28 -32.31
N ASN A 227 -4.14 -38.99 -31.16
CA ASN A 227 -3.63 -40.01 -30.25
C ASN A 227 -4.76 -40.83 -29.61
N ILE A 228 -5.87 -40.18 -29.21
CA ILE A 228 -7.07 -40.86 -28.69
C ILE A 228 -7.66 -41.79 -29.76
N GLU A 229 -7.79 -41.32 -30.99
CA GLU A 229 -8.31 -42.13 -32.10
C GLU A 229 -7.41 -43.34 -32.39
N ALA A 230 -6.09 -43.13 -32.39
CA ALA A 230 -5.11 -44.20 -32.60
C ALA A 230 -5.19 -45.27 -31.49
N VAL A 231 -5.26 -44.84 -30.22
CA VAL A 231 -5.45 -45.76 -29.08
C VAL A 231 -6.75 -46.54 -29.21
N GLN A 232 -7.86 -45.89 -29.59
CA GLN A 232 -9.14 -46.57 -29.82
C GLN A 232 -9.08 -47.61 -30.94
N GLN A 233 -8.37 -47.31 -32.03
CA GLN A 233 -8.19 -48.27 -33.11
C GLN A 233 -7.33 -49.46 -32.66
N ALA A 234 -6.28 -49.20 -31.89
CA ALA A 234 -5.40 -50.23 -31.33
C ALA A 234 -6.13 -51.16 -30.35
N GLN A 235 -7.10 -50.66 -29.58
CA GLN A 235 -7.95 -51.49 -28.71
C GLN A 235 -8.74 -52.57 -29.46
N LYS A 236 -9.04 -52.37 -30.75
CA LYS A 236 -9.75 -53.36 -31.57
C LYS A 236 -8.84 -54.49 -32.06
N ILE A 237 -7.52 -54.34 -31.93
CA ILE A 237 -6.54 -55.32 -32.40
C ILE A 237 -6.40 -56.41 -31.32
N PRO A 238 -6.73 -57.69 -31.61
CA PRO A 238 -6.72 -58.75 -30.60
C PRO A 238 -5.33 -59.10 -30.06
N ASP A 239 -4.26 -58.71 -30.73
CA ASP A 239 -2.89 -59.02 -30.34
C ASP A 239 -2.14 -57.75 -29.91
N ILE A 240 -1.55 -57.75 -28.72
CA ILE A 240 -0.87 -56.60 -28.12
C ILE A 240 0.33 -56.17 -28.96
N GLU A 241 1.10 -57.12 -29.48
CA GLU A 241 2.30 -56.79 -30.24
C GLU A 241 1.93 -56.05 -31.54
N ASN A 242 0.87 -56.50 -32.21
CA ASN A 242 0.34 -55.81 -33.39
C ASN A 242 -0.33 -54.46 -33.05
N ALA A 243 -0.95 -54.33 -31.87
CA ALA A 243 -1.50 -53.06 -31.39
C ALA A 243 -0.39 -52.02 -31.12
N HIS A 244 0.69 -52.44 -30.45
CA HIS A 244 1.87 -51.60 -30.22
C HIS A 244 2.56 -51.20 -31.52
N ARG A 245 2.67 -52.11 -32.49
CA ARG A 245 3.20 -51.79 -33.83
C ARG A 245 2.33 -50.76 -34.55
N ALA A 246 1.01 -50.89 -34.49
CA ALA A 246 0.11 -49.91 -35.10
C ALA A 246 0.22 -48.50 -34.47
N LEU A 247 0.42 -48.43 -33.14
CA LEU A 247 0.66 -47.17 -32.44
C LEU A 247 2.05 -46.60 -32.77
N ALA A 248 3.08 -47.44 -32.84
CA ALA A 248 4.43 -47.03 -33.20
C ALA A 248 4.52 -46.52 -34.64
N ASP A 249 3.81 -47.15 -35.59
CA ASP A 249 3.73 -46.72 -36.99
C ASP A 249 3.09 -45.34 -37.15
N GLN A 250 2.15 -45.00 -36.27
CA GLN A 250 1.54 -43.66 -36.19
C GLN A 250 2.34 -42.68 -35.33
N ASN A 251 3.53 -43.08 -34.86
CA ASN A 251 4.42 -42.28 -34.01
C ASN A 251 3.73 -41.79 -32.72
N ILE A 252 2.87 -42.64 -32.15
CA ILE A 252 2.16 -42.37 -30.89
C ILE A 252 3.13 -42.50 -29.72
N GLY A 253 3.17 -41.49 -28.85
CA GLY A 253 4.09 -41.45 -27.72
C GLY A 253 3.86 -42.55 -26.67
N GLY A 254 4.93 -42.90 -25.94
CA GLY A 254 4.90 -43.95 -24.92
C GLY A 254 3.89 -43.71 -23.79
N ALA A 255 3.55 -42.46 -23.50
CA ALA A 255 2.46 -42.11 -22.58
C ALA A 255 1.12 -42.71 -23.03
N TRP A 256 0.79 -42.58 -24.32
CA TRP A 256 -0.45 -43.10 -24.90
C TRP A 256 -0.43 -44.62 -25.06
N ILE A 257 0.75 -45.23 -25.25
CA ILE A 257 0.92 -46.69 -25.20
C ILE A 257 0.67 -47.20 -23.76
N THR A 258 1.19 -46.50 -22.74
CA THR A 258 0.92 -46.82 -21.34
C THR A 258 -0.56 -46.70 -21.01
N ILE A 259 -1.22 -45.66 -21.55
CA ILE A 259 -2.67 -45.52 -21.47
C ILE A 259 -3.33 -46.74 -22.09
N HIS A 260 -3.04 -47.08 -23.36
CA HIS A 260 -3.57 -48.25 -24.08
C HIS A 260 -3.45 -49.56 -23.26
N ASP A 261 -2.27 -49.82 -22.70
CA ASP A 261 -2.00 -51.05 -21.94
C ASP A 261 -2.78 -51.08 -20.63
N SER A 262 -2.92 -49.93 -19.97
CA SER A 262 -3.73 -49.80 -18.76
C SER A 262 -5.21 -50.07 -19.03
N ILE A 263 -5.76 -49.66 -20.18
CA ILE A 263 -7.16 -49.97 -20.59
C ILE A 263 -7.34 -51.48 -20.75
N ARG A 264 -6.38 -52.10 -21.44
CA ARG A 264 -6.49 -53.48 -21.87
C ARG A 264 -6.33 -54.46 -20.72
N ASN A 265 -5.50 -54.10 -19.75
CA ASN A 265 -5.23 -54.90 -18.55
C ASN A 265 -6.15 -54.53 -17.37
N ALA A 266 -7.10 -53.59 -17.55
CA ALA A 266 -8.00 -53.14 -16.50
C ALA A 266 -8.90 -54.24 -15.92
N ASP A 267 -9.15 -55.31 -16.69
CA ASP A 267 -9.90 -56.49 -16.23
C ASP A 267 -9.09 -57.41 -15.28
N ASP A 268 -7.75 -57.26 -15.18
CA ASP A 268 -6.86 -58.17 -14.45
C ASP A 268 -6.11 -57.52 -13.25
N GLU A 269 -6.05 -56.19 -13.11
CA GLU A 269 -5.22 -55.51 -12.09
C GLU A 269 -6.00 -54.87 -10.92
N ASP A 270 -5.88 -55.50 -9.74
CA ASP A 270 -6.44 -55.06 -8.44
C ASP A 270 -5.64 -53.90 -7.78
N SER A 271 -5.05 -53.00 -8.57
CA SER A 271 -4.24 -51.87 -8.07
C SER A 271 -5.04 -50.57 -8.03
N ALA A 272 -4.97 -49.83 -6.91
CA ALA A 272 -5.70 -48.57 -6.73
C ALA A 272 -5.34 -47.49 -7.78
N VAL A 273 -4.12 -47.55 -8.33
CA VAL A 273 -3.66 -46.68 -9.42
C VAL A 273 -4.18 -47.17 -10.77
N GLY A 274 -4.17 -48.48 -11.03
CA GLY A 274 -4.74 -49.07 -12.25
C GLY A 274 -6.24 -48.82 -12.39
N GLN A 275 -7.00 -48.99 -11.31
CA GLN A 275 -8.44 -48.71 -11.28
C GLN A 275 -8.76 -47.22 -11.49
N SER A 276 -7.92 -46.31 -10.95
CA SER A 276 -8.08 -44.86 -11.15
C SER A 276 -7.76 -44.46 -12.61
N LEU A 277 -6.74 -45.07 -13.20
CA LEU A 277 -6.37 -44.85 -14.61
C LEU A 277 -7.40 -45.45 -15.57
N ALA A 278 -7.93 -46.63 -15.28
CA ALA A 278 -9.02 -47.26 -16.03
C ALA A 278 -10.30 -46.42 -16.00
N ALA A 279 -10.70 -45.91 -14.82
CA ALA A 279 -11.88 -45.05 -14.69
C ALA A 279 -11.76 -43.70 -15.43
N ILE A 280 -10.58 -43.06 -15.39
CA ILE A 280 -10.30 -41.84 -16.17
C ILE A 280 -10.38 -42.14 -17.67
N ASN A 281 -9.92 -43.32 -18.06
CA ASN A 281 -9.83 -43.72 -19.44
C ASN A 281 -11.19 -44.18 -20.03
N ASP A 282 -11.98 -44.95 -19.30
CA ASP A 282 -13.36 -45.31 -19.69
C ASP A 282 -14.19 -44.05 -19.89
N TRP A 283 -14.06 -43.09 -18.98
CA TRP A 283 -14.67 -41.76 -19.13
C TRP A 283 -14.19 -41.06 -20.41
N LEU A 284 -12.92 -41.16 -20.78
CA LEU A 284 -12.34 -40.53 -21.98
C LEU A 284 -12.84 -41.17 -23.28
N LEU A 285 -12.98 -42.50 -23.29
CA LEU A 285 -13.48 -43.27 -24.42
C LEU A 285 -14.99 -43.13 -24.62
N GLU A 286 -15.75 -43.14 -23.53
CA GLU A 286 -17.21 -43.01 -23.53
C GLU A 286 -17.65 -41.59 -23.87
N ASN A 287 -16.86 -40.59 -23.45
CA ASN A 287 -17.07 -39.20 -23.82
C ASN A 287 -16.25 -38.78 -25.04
N LYS A 288 -15.71 -39.69 -25.88
CA LYS A 288 -14.80 -39.34 -26.99
C LYS A 288 -15.32 -38.25 -27.93
N ASP A 289 -16.60 -38.24 -28.27
CA ASP A 289 -17.18 -37.24 -29.17
C ASP A 289 -17.30 -35.91 -28.42
N GLN A 290 -17.60 -35.96 -27.13
CA GLN A 290 -17.54 -34.82 -26.21
C GLN A 290 -16.10 -34.37 -25.92
N VAL A 291 -15.09 -35.24 -25.88
CA VAL A 291 -13.68 -34.93 -25.62
C VAL A 291 -13.03 -34.41 -26.89
N ALA A 292 -13.41 -34.91 -28.06
CA ALA A 292 -13.02 -34.39 -29.37
C ALA A 292 -13.73 -33.05 -29.64
N GLU A 293 -15.04 -32.94 -29.35
CA GLU A 293 -15.73 -31.65 -29.33
C GLU A 293 -15.14 -30.75 -28.25
N THR A 294 -14.72 -31.24 -27.08
CA THR A 294 -14.11 -30.42 -26.02
C THR A 294 -12.69 -30.04 -26.37
N ALA A 295 -11.90 -30.84 -27.07
CA ALA A 295 -10.55 -30.49 -27.50
C ALA A 295 -10.59 -29.54 -28.70
N ALA A 296 -11.48 -29.78 -29.67
CA ALA A 296 -11.74 -28.89 -30.79
C ALA A 296 -12.41 -27.58 -30.34
N SER A 297 -13.40 -27.66 -29.44
CA SER A 297 -14.01 -26.48 -28.82
C SER A 297 -13.10 -25.86 -27.78
N VAL A 298 -12.12 -26.52 -27.17
CA VAL A 298 -11.08 -25.88 -26.34
C VAL A 298 -10.12 -25.12 -27.24
N GLY A 299 -9.79 -25.61 -28.43
CA GLY A 299 -9.02 -24.87 -29.43
C GLY A 299 -9.80 -23.66 -29.96
N ILE A 300 -11.05 -23.87 -30.38
CA ILE A 300 -11.95 -22.81 -30.86
C ILE A 300 -12.33 -21.84 -29.73
N ASP A 301 -12.53 -22.32 -28.50
CA ASP A 301 -12.78 -21.52 -27.30
C ASP A 301 -11.51 -20.86 -26.81
N MET A 302 -10.31 -21.40 -27.02
CA MET A 302 -9.06 -20.67 -26.77
C MET A 302 -8.93 -19.54 -27.76
N VAL A 303 -9.26 -19.77 -29.04
CA VAL A 303 -9.27 -18.74 -30.07
C VAL A 303 -10.36 -17.70 -29.76
N ASN A 304 -11.56 -18.11 -29.37
CA ASN A 304 -12.65 -17.21 -28.98
C ASN A 304 -12.36 -16.51 -27.65
N LYS A 305 -11.74 -17.18 -26.67
CA LYS A 305 -11.24 -16.57 -25.43
C LYS A 305 -10.04 -15.69 -25.68
N PHE A 306 -9.25 -15.93 -26.72
CA PHE A 306 -8.18 -15.04 -27.15
C PHE A 306 -8.74 -13.80 -27.83
N PHE A 307 -9.73 -13.93 -28.72
CA PHE A 307 -10.45 -12.79 -29.29
C PHE A 307 -11.27 -12.05 -28.22
N SER A 308 -11.84 -12.76 -27.25
CA SER A 308 -12.49 -12.19 -26.07
C SER A 308 -11.47 -11.57 -25.12
N PHE A 309 -10.25 -12.09 -25.03
CA PHE A 309 -9.13 -11.48 -24.31
C PHE A 309 -8.63 -10.24 -25.04
N ILE A 310 -8.61 -10.21 -26.37
CA ILE A 310 -8.34 -9.01 -27.18
C ILE A 310 -9.47 -7.98 -26.99
N GLY A 311 -10.74 -8.41 -26.97
CA GLY A 311 -11.89 -7.56 -26.67
C GLY A 311 -11.90 -7.05 -25.24
N ALA A 312 -11.53 -7.88 -24.27
CA ALA A 312 -11.29 -7.50 -22.88
C ALA A 312 -10.05 -6.60 -22.78
N ALA A 313 -9.02 -6.81 -23.61
CA ALA A 313 -7.85 -5.94 -23.74
C ALA A 313 -8.21 -4.59 -24.34
N PHE A 314 -9.35 -4.43 -25.01
CA PHE A 314 -9.93 -3.12 -25.31
C PHE A 314 -10.53 -2.45 -24.07
N GLY A 315 -11.20 -3.22 -23.19
CA GLY A 315 -11.68 -2.75 -21.89
C GLY A 315 -10.54 -2.40 -20.90
N PHE A 316 -9.56 -3.29 -20.75
CA PHE A 316 -8.29 -3.03 -20.10
C PHE A 316 -7.46 -1.99 -20.86
N GLY A 317 -7.69 -1.82 -22.15
CA GLY A 317 -7.06 -0.80 -23.00
C GLY A 317 -7.54 0.59 -22.63
N PHE A 318 -8.83 0.76 -22.34
CA PHE A 318 -9.34 1.99 -21.75
C PHE A 318 -8.75 2.23 -20.35
N MET A 319 -8.74 1.22 -19.47
CA MET A 319 -8.12 1.32 -18.14
C MET A 319 -6.63 1.68 -18.23
N GLY A 320 -5.89 1.03 -19.13
CA GLY A 320 -4.48 1.23 -19.41
C GLY A 320 -4.21 2.59 -20.05
N PHE A 321 -5.09 3.05 -20.93
CA PHE A 321 -5.06 4.40 -21.48
C PHE A 321 -5.27 5.45 -20.38
N VAL A 322 -6.29 5.30 -19.54
CA VAL A 322 -6.56 6.22 -18.41
C VAL A 322 -5.38 6.19 -17.42
N THR A 323 -4.82 5.02 -17.16
CA THR A 323 -3.62 4.87 -16.31
C THR A 323 -2.42 5.57 -16.93
N ALA A 324 -2.15 5.36 -18.23
CA ALA A 324 -1.06 6.01 -18.95
C ALA A 324 -1.26 7.53 -19.03
N PHE A 325 -2.51 7.99 -19.17
CA PHE A 325 -2.90 9.39 -19.13
C PHE A 325 -2.57 10.02 -17.77
N PHE A 326 -3.05 9.44 -16.66
CA PHE A 326 -2.70 9.94 -15.33
C PHE A 326 -1.20 9.83 -15.04
N PHE A 327 -0.56 8.74 -15.45
CA PHE A 327 0.89 8.54 -15.30
C PHE A 327 1.65 9.65 -16.01
N PHE A 328 1.24 10.01 -17.23
CA PHE A 328 1.86 11.10 -17.99
C PHE A 328 1.85 12.42 -17.21
N PHE A 329 0.69 12.81 -16.64
CA PHE A 329 0.58 14.06 -15.88
C PHE A 329 1.33 13.99 -14.55
N ILE A 330 1.12 12.93 -13.76
CA ILE A 330 1.75 12.77 -12.44
C ILE A 330 3.26 12.67 -12.57
N ALA A 331 3.78 11.85 -13.48
CA ALA A 331 5.23 11.68 -13.67
C ALA A 331 5.89 12.94 -14.22
N THR A 332 5.19 13.73 -15.06
CA THR A 332 5.70 15.02 -15.54
C THR A 332 5.77 16.04 -14.40
N GLU A 333 4.79 16.05 -13.50
CA GLU A 333 4.70 17.01 -12.38
C GLU A 333 5.18 16.44 -11.02
N TRP A 334 5.93 15.34 -11.03
CA TRP A 334 6.29 14.60 -9.82
C TRP A 334 6.95 15.44 -8.71
N VAL A 335 7.70 16.49 -9.07
CA VAL A 335 8.29 17.44 -8.10
C VAL A 335 7.21 18.19 -7.31
N LYS A 336 6.14 18.64 -7.98
CA LYS A 336 5.02 19.32 -7.32
C LYS A 336 4.25 18.34 -6.44
N VAL A 337 4.05 17.11 -6.90
CA VAL A 337 3.37 16.04 -6.14
C VAL A 337 4.11 15.76 -4.83
N LYS A 338 5.44 15.61 -4.87
CA LYS A 338 6.26 15.45 -3.65
C LYS A 338 6.21 16.69 -2.74
N GLY A 339 6.25 17.89 -3.32
CA GLY A 339 6.15 19.15 -2.56
C GLY A 339 4.81 19.28 -1.82
N PHE A 340 3.70 18.94 -2.49
CA PHE A 340 2.38 18.89 -1.88
C PHE A 340 2.33 17.87 -0.74
N GLY A 341 2.81 16.64 -0.95
CA GLY A 341 2.89 15.63 0.10
C GLY A 341 3.70 16.09 1.32
N ALA A 342 4.83 16.76 1.11
CA ALA A 342 5.66 17.30 2.19
C ALA A 342 5.02 18.47 2.94
N SER A 343 4.05 19.17 2.35
CA SER A 343 3.29 20.26 2.99
C SER A 343 2.16 19.76 3.91
N LEU A 344 1.79 18.48 3.80
CA LEU A 344 0.79 17.85 4.68
C LEU A 344 1.38 17.37 6.01
N LEU A 345 2.70 17.40 6.16
CA LEU A 345 3.40 16.95 7.36
C LEU A 345 3.47 18.06 8.43
N PRO A 346 3.16 17.78 9.71
CA PRO A 346 3.32 18.75 10.79
C PRO A 346 4.77 19.21 10.97
N ASP A 347 4.98 20.51 11.21
CA ASP A 347 6.32 21.12 11.25
C ASP A 347 7.22 20.55 12.37
N LYS A 348 6.65 20.21 13.54
CA LYS A 348 7.41 19.79 14.73
C LYS A 348 8.34 18.59 14.50
N ASN A 349 7.99 17.67 13.59
CA ASN A 349 8.75 16.44 13.31
C ASN A 349 9.04 16.24 11.82
N ARG A 350 8.90 17.28 11.00
CA ARG A 350 8.92 17.17 9.54
C ARG A 350 10.18 16.49 9.00
N ASP A 351 11.36 16.90 9.46
CA ASP A 351 12.64 16.36 8.99
C ASP A 351 12.80 14.87 9.32
N ARG A 352 12.40 14.47 10.53
CA ARG A 352 12.45 13.06 10.95
C ARG A 352 11.49 12.20 10.13
N VAL A 353 10.30 12.70 9.83
CA VAL A 353 9.32 11.97 8.99
C VAL A 353 9.83 11.86 7.56
N ILE A 354 10.41 12.92 6.99
CA ILE A 354 11.00 12.90 5.65
C ILE A 354 12.18 11.92 5.57
N ASP A 355 13.04 11.86 6.58
CA ASP A 355 14.13 10.88 6.66
C ASP A 355 13.59 9.44 6.66
N LEU A 356 12.60 9.14 7.51
CA LEU A 356 11.94 7.83 7.55
C LEU A 356 11.28 7.46 6.22
N LEU A 357 10.55 8.40 5.60
CA LEU A 357 9.91 8.20 4.30
C LEU A 357 10.94 7.93 3.20
N THR A 358 12.11 8.58 3.26
CA THR A 358 13.21 8.37 2.31
C THR A 358 13.83 6.98 2.48
N LYS A 359 13.96 6.50 3.73
CA LYS A 359 14.42 5.13 4.03
C LYS A 359 13.41 4.08 3.53
N PHE A 360 12.11 4.27 3.78
CA PHE A 360 11.07 3.38 3.24
C PHE A 360 11.05 3.40 1.71
N ASP A 361 11.16 4.59 1.10
CA ASP A 361 11.22 4.76 -0.34
C ASP A 361 12.35 3.94 -0.97
N ALA A 362 13.55 4.02 -0.40
CA ALA A 362 14.70 3.26 -0.89
C ALA A 362 14.46 1.74 -0.86
N VAL A 363 13.87 1.22 0.22
CA VAL A 363 13.57 -0.21 0.39
C VAL A 363 12.46 -0.68 -0.54
N ILE A 364 11.32 0.01 -0.53
CA ILE A 364 10.13 -0.37 -1.32
C ILE A 364 10.47 -0.31 -2.81
N SER A 365 11.06 0.81 -3.25
CA SER A 365 11.38 0.99 -4.66
C SER A 365 12.49 0.05 -5.13
N GLY A 366 13.50 -0.23 -4.28
CA GLY A 366 14.53 -1.23 -4.56
C GLY A 366 13.97 -2.64 -4.72
N PHE A 367 13.11 -3.06 -3.79
CA PHE A 367 12.46 -4.38 -3.82
C PHE A 367 11.57 -4.56 -5.05
N ILE A 368 10.62 -3.63 -5.29
CA ILE A 368 9.65 -3.76 -6.37
C ILE A 368 10.34 -3.74 -7.74
N ARG A 369 11.29 -2.81 -7.96
CA ARG A 369 12.04 -2.74 -9.23
C ARG A 369 12.88 -4.00 -9.46
N GLY A 370 13.53 -4.49 -8.41
CA GLY A 370 14.28 -5.73 -8.44
C GLY A 370 13.41 -6.89 -8.90
N ARG A 371 12.29 -7.12 -8.21
CA ARG A 371 11.35 -8.22 -8.53
C ARG A 371 10.74 -8.11 -9.91
N LEU A 372 10.35 -6.91 -10.36
CA LEU A 372 9.82 -6.72 -11.72
C LEU A 372 10.85 -7.02 -12.81
N THR A 373 12.11 -6.63 -12.59
CA THR A 373 13.18 -6.87 -13.57
C THR A 373 13.56 -8.36 -13.60
N ILE A 374 13.64 -9.00 -12.44
CA ILE A 374 13.89 -10.44 -12.32
C ILE A 374 12.77 -11.23 -12.98
N ALA A 375 11.50 -10.89 -12.69
CA ALA A 375 10.34 -11.52 -13.32
C ALA A 375 10.40 -11.39 -14.85
N PHE A 376 10.76 -10.22 -15.38
CA PHE A 376 10.93 -10.06 -16.83
C PHE A 376 12.03 -10.96 -17.41
N VAL A 377 13.17 -11.07 -16.75
CA VAL A 377 14.26 -11.98 -17.17
C VAL A 377 13.79 -13.44 -17.10
N GLN A 378 13.11 -13.83 -16.02
CA GLN A 378 12.54 -15.17 -15.85
C GLN A 378 11.52 -15.50 -16.92
N ALA A 379 10.67 -14.54 -17.33
CA ALA A 379 9.70 -14.76 -18.40
C ALA A 379 10.40 -15.20 -19.69
N ILE A 380 11.52 -14.55 -20.04
CA ILE A 380 12.32 -14.90 -21.22
C ILE A 380 12.98 -16.27 -21.03
N VAL A 381 13.67 -16.49 -19.91
CA VAL A 381 14.41 -17.73 -19.63
C VAL A 381 13.50 -18.94 -19.62
N PHE A 382 12.35 -18.86 -18.92
CA PHE A 382 11.40 -19.96 -18.87
C PHE A 382 10.69 -20.17 -20.22
N SER A 383 10.31 -19.12 -20.94
CA SER A 383 9.70 -19.27 -22.27
C SER A 383 10.64 -19.99 -23.23
N ILE A 384 11.89 -19.54 -23.33
CA ILE A 384 12.90 -20.15 -24.22
C ILE A 384 13.26 -21.55 -23.73
N GLY A 385 13.43 -21.74 -22.43
CA GLY A 385 13.77 -23.04 -21.85
C GLY A 385 12.69 -24.08 -22.10
N PHE A 386 11.42 -23.75 -21.81
CA PHE A 386 10.29 -24.65 -22.08
C PHE A 386 10.11 -24.92 -23.57
N PHE A 387 10.34 -23.92 -24.42
CA PHE A 387 10.31 -24.11 -25.87
C PHE A 387 11.41 -25.08 -26.34
N ALA A 388 12.63 -24.94 -25.82
CA ALA A 388 13.75 -25.82 -26.14
C ALA A 388 13.51 -27.27 -25.66
N ILE A 389 12.85 -27.44 -24.51
CA ILE A 389 12.46 -28.75 -23.96
C ILE A 389 11.35 -29.40 -24.81
N GLY A 390 10.49 -28.60 -25.42
CA GLY A 390 9.34 -29.05 -26.22
C GLY A 390 8.01 -29.00 -25.46
N VAL A 391 7.91 -28.24 -24.37
CA VAL A 391 6.64 -28.11 -23.63
C VAL A 391 5.62 -27.36 -24.50
N PRO A 392 4.40 -27.91 -24.69
CA PRO A 392 3.35 -27.23 -25.43
C PRO A 392 2.89 -25.99 -24.66
N GLY A 393 2.71 -24.87 -25.35
CA GLY A 393 2.36 -23.59 -24.74
C GLY A 393 3.52 -22.91 -23.99
N ALA A 394 4.79 -23.19 -24.32
CA ALA A 394 5.97 -22.64 -23.63
C ALA A 394 5.94 -21.10 -23.47
N PHE A 395 5.51 -20.36 -24.50
CA PHE A 395 5.41 -18.90 -24.48
C PHE A 395 4.20 -18.35 -23.72
N ILE A 396 3.29 -19.24 -23.27
CA ILE A 396 2.21 -18.91 -22.34
C ILE A 396 2.65 -19.27 -20.92
N LEU A 397 3.20 -20.46 -20.74
CA LEU A 397 3.59 -20.98 -19.44
C LEU A 397 4.79 -20.22 -18.83
N GLY A 398 5.77 -19.84 -19.65
CA GLY A 398 6.94 -19.07 -19.21
C GLY A 398 6.58 -17.73 -18.55
N PRO A 399 5.80 -16.85 -19.20
CA PRO A 399 5.33 -15.61 -18.58
C PRO A 399 4.44 -15.83 -17.37
N VAL A 400 3.59 -16.86 -17.37
CA VAL A 400 2.76 -17.20 -16.19
C VAL A 400 3.64 -17.53 -14.99
N ILE A 401 4.65 -18.40 -15.17
CA ILE A 401 5.59 -18.77 -14.10
C ILE A 401 6.38 -17.56 -13.61
N ALA A 402 6.77 -16.66 -14.51
CA ALA A 402 7.46 -15.42 -14.16
C ALA A 402 6.59 -14.39 -13.41
N VAL A 403 5.28 -14.37 -13.66
CA VAL A 403 4.35 -13.58 -12.83
C VAL A 403 4.20 -14.22 -11.45
N LEU A 404 4.08 -15.55 -11.40
CA LEU A 404 3.99 -16.29 -10.14
C LEU A 404 5.27 -16.16 -9.30
N SER A 405 6.45 -16.02 -9.92
CA SER A 405 7.72 -15.87 -9.20
C SER A 405 7.89 -14.54 -8.46
N ILE A 406 7.02 -13.56 -8.71
CA ILE A 406 6.92 -12.35 -7.88
C ILE A 406 6.57 -12.75 -6.44
N VAL A 407 5.75 -13.80 -6.27
CA VAL A 407 5.43 -14.39 -4.98
C VAL A 407 6.45 -15.51 -4.69
N PRO A 408 7.16 -15.46 -3.55
CA PRO A 408 8.13 -16.49 -3.20
C PRO A 408 7.53 -17.91 -3.27
N TYR A 409 8.28 -18.84 -3.87
CA TYR A 409 7.95 -20.27 -4.04
C TYR A 409 6.76 -20.61 -4.94
N LEU A 410 5.91 -19.65 -5.31
CA LEU A 410 4.68 -19.91 -6.06
C LEU A 410 4.94 -20.38 -7.50
N ALA A 411 6.10 -20.00 -8.08
CA ALA A 411 6.55 -20.45 -9.40
C ALA A 411 6.70 -21.99 -9.52
N LEU A 412 6.84 -22.71 -8.41
CA LEU A 412 6.97 -24.17 -8.41
C LEU A 412 5.74 -24.87 -9.03
N VAL A 413 4.56 -24.24 -8.96
CA VAL A 413 3.31 -24.74 -9.58
C VAL A 413 3.47 -24.95 -11.10
N GLY A 414 4.41 -24.23 -11.73
CA GLY A 414 4.71 -24.39 -13.14
C GLY A 414 5.30 -25.76 -13.53
N VAL A 415 6.01 -26.42 -12.61
CA VAL A 415 6.67 -27.71 -12.87
C VAL A 415 5.65 -28.84 -13.14
N PRO A 416 4.68 -29.13 -12.25
CA PRO A 416 3.69 -30.18 -12.54
C PRO A 416 2.87 -29.86 -13.78
N ILE A 417 2.55 -28.59 -14.05
CA ILE A 417 1.85 -28.19 -15.27
C ILE A 417 2.71 -28.53 -16.51
N ALA A 418 3.99 -28.15 -16.52
CA ALA A 418 4.90 -28.43 -17.63
C ALA A 418 5.09 -29.94 -17.86
N ILE A 419 5.22 -30.72 -16.78
CA ILE A 419 5.35 -32.18 -16.84
C ILE A 419 4.11 -32.81 -17.46
N SER A 420 2.91 -32.45 -16.96
CA SER A 420 1.65 -32.97 -17.49
C SER A 420 1.46 -32.65 -18.97
N LEU A 421 1.75 -31.41 -19.35
CA LEU A 421 1.69 -30.96 -20.73
C LEU A 421 2.65 -31.72 -21.66
N LEU A 422 3.89 -31.94 -21.21
CA LEU A 422 4.90 -32.66 -21.98
C LEU A 422 4.59 -34.17 -22.08
N TRP A 423 4.03 -34.75 -21.01
CA TRP A 423 3.61 -36.15 -20.98
C TRP A 423 2.44 -36.40 -21.95
N LEU A 424 1.41 -35.55 -21.93
CA LEU A 424 0.24 -35.67 -22.81
C LEU A 424 0.57 -35.46 -24.29
N GLU A 425 1.52 -34.59 -24.62
CA GLU A 425 1.95 -34.36 -26.00
C GLU A 425 2.54 -35.64 -26.63
N GLY A 426 3.14 -36.51 -25.82
CA GLY A 426 3.57 -37.83 -26.29
C GLY A 426 4.65 -37.77 -27.38
N HIS A 427 5.69 -36.97 -27.18
CA HIS A 427 6.84 -36.94 -28.09
C HIS A 427 7.48 -38.33 -28.25
N THR A 428 8.12 -38.59 -29.39
CA THR A 428 8.94 -39.79 -29.61
C THR A 428 10.44 -39.51 -29.47
N GLY A 429 11.23 -40.55 -29.23
CA GLY A 429 12.68 -40.44 -28.98
C GLY A 429 13.01 -39.89 -27.59
N LEU A 430 14.16 -39.21 -27.45
CA LEU A 430 14.67 -38.73 -26.16
C LEU A 430 13.69 -37.87 -25.36
N ARG A 431 12.80 -37.13 -26.04
CA ARG A 431 11.80 -36.25 -25.40
C ARG A 431 10.59 -36.99 -24.84
N GLY A 432 10.33 -38.21 -25.32
CA GLY A 432 9.23 -39.07 -24.88
C GLY A 432 9.56 -39.90 -23.65
N GLU A 433 10.83 -40.02 -23.31
CA GLU A 433 11.29 -40.81 -22.18
C GLU A 433 10.89 -40.16 -20.85
N TRP A 434 10.45 -40.98 -19.88
CA TRP A 434 9.94 -40.50 -18.59
C TRP A 434 10.92 -39.57 -17.85
N TYR A 435 12.23 -39.85 -17.95
CA TYR A 435 13.28 -39.06 -17.32
C TYR A 435 13.42 -37.68 -17.97
N TRP A 436 13.12 -37.53 -19.26
CA TRP A 436 13.11 -36.22 -19.92
C TRP A 436 11.83 -35.46 -19.57
N VAL A 437 10.68 -36.15 -19.62
CA VAL A 437 9.36 -35.58 -19.31
C VAL A 437 9.33 -34.98 -17.91
N VAL A 438 9.89 -35.68 -16.93
CA VAL A 438 9.99 -35.19 -15.54
C VAL A 438 11.25 -34.35 -15.32
N GLY A 439 12.39 -34.83 -15.78
CA GLY A 439 13.69 -34.25 -15.44
C GLY A 439 13.94 -32.91 -16.11
N ALA A 440 13.59 -32.73 -17.39
CA ALA A 440 13.94 -31.50 -18.11
C ALA A 440 13.21 -30.25 -17.56
N PRO A 441 11.87 -30.26 -17.35
CA PRO A 441 11.17 -29.13 -16.72
C PRO A 441 11.65 -28.87 -15.29
N THR A 442 11.92 -29.93 -14.53
CA THR A 442 12.41 -29.85 -13.15
C THR A 442 13.79 -29.20 -13.07
N ILE A 443 14.72 -29.65 -13.92
CA ILE A 443 16.08 -29.09 -14.01
C ILE A 443 16.02 -27.62 -14.44
N LEU A 444 15.20 -27.28 -15.43
CA LEU A 444 15.03 -25.88 -15.85
C LEU A 444 14.52 -25.00 -14.70
N TYR A 445 13.54 -25.48 -13.94
CA TYR A 445 13.03 -24.76 -12.77
C TYR A 445 14.11 -24.54 -11.71
N PHE A 446 14.79 -25.60 -11.27
CA PHE A 446 15.84 -25.46 -10.25
C PHE A 446 17.02 -24.63 -10.74
N PHE A 447 17.36 -24.70 -12.04
CA PHE A 447 18.37 -23.85 -12.65
C PHE A 447 17.93 -22.37 -12.64
N GLY A 448 16.69 -22.08 -13.06
CA GLY A 448 16.12 -20.74 -13.02
C GLY A 448 16.02 -20.18 -11.60
N GLN A 449 15.69 -21.03 -10.62
CA GLN A 449 15.65 -20.67 -9.21
C GLN A 449 17.05 -20.39 -8.66
N ALA A 450 18.04 -21.21 -8.99
CA ALA A 450 19.43 -20.97 -8.59
C ALA A 450 19.97 -19.66 -9.21
N LEU A 451 19.62 -19.37 -10.45
CA LEU A 451 19.93 -18.07 -11.06
C LEU A 451 19.24 -16.92 -10.34
N ASP A 452 17.98 -17.06 -9.94
CA ASP A 452 17.30 -16.03 -9.14
C ASP A 452 18.02 -15.78 -7.82
N ASP A 453 18.24 -16.83 -7.03
CA ASP A 453 18.75 -16.72 -5.67
C ASP A 453 20.22 -16.25 -5.61
N TYR A 454 21.06 -16.76 -6.51
CA TYR A 454 22.51 -16.53 -6.45
C TYR A 454 23.06 -15.52 -7.46
N VAL A 455 22.31 -15.19 -8.52
CA VAL A 455 22.80 -14.31 -9.60
C VAL A 455 21.92 -13.07 -9.71
N TRP A 456 20.64 -13.22 -10.05
CA TRP A 456 19.77 -12.09 -10.37
C TRP A 456 19.37 -11.28 -9.15
N THR A 457 18.96 -11.92 -8.05
CA THR A 457 18.63 -11.20 -6.81
C THR A 457 19.83 -10.38 -6.31
N PRO A 458 21.06 -10.93 -6.18
CA PRO A 458 22.22 -10.13 -5.79
C PRO A 458 22.59 -9.02 -6.77
N LEU A 459 22.53 -9.27 -8.08
CA LEU A 459 22.94 -8.30 -9.11
C LEU A 459 21.91 -7.17 -9.34
N ILE A 460 20.61 -7.50 -9.30
CA ILE A 460 19.53 -6.59 -9.68
C ILE A 460 18.83 -5.99 -8.46
N GLN A 461 18.48 -6.84 -7.48
CA GLN A 461 17.76 -6.40 -6.28
C GLN A 461 18.72 -5.89 -5.18
N GLY A 462 19.94 -6.43 -5.11
CA GLY A 462 20.96 -6.02 -4.14
C GLY A 462 20.55 -6.22 -2.68
N LYS A 463 21.25 -5.57 -1.73
CA LYS A 463 20.92 -5.58 -0.28
C LYS A 463 19.76 -4.63 0.08
N SER A 464 18.84 -4.37 -0.85
CA SER A 464 17.82 -3.31 -0.73
C SER A 464 16.92 -3.46 0.50
N THR A 465 16.66 -4.68 0.98
CA THR A 465 15.87 -4.91 2.20
C THR A 465 16.73 -5.14 3.45
N GLY A 466 18.02 -5.46 3.30
CA GLY A 466 18.91 -5.80 4.41
C GLY A 466 18.38 -6.90 5.32
N MET A 467 17.50 -7.77 4.83
CA MET A 467 16.88 -8.87 5.58
C MET A 467 17.65 -10.17 5.34
N ASP A 468 17.78 -10.96 6.40
CA ASP A 468 18.25 -12.34 6.35
C ASP A 468 17.14 -13.30 5.89
N THR A 469 17.52 -14.46 5.35
CA THR A 469 16.59 -15.46 4.82
C THR A 469 15.52 -15.92 5.82
N PRO A 470 15.84 -16.19 7.11
CA PRO A 470 14.83 -16.50 8.12
C PRO A 470 13.77 -15.41 8.28
N THR A 471 14.17 -14.14 8.33
CA THR A 471 13.21 -13.02 8.45
C THR A 471 12.33 -12.90 7.22
N ILE A 472 12.87 -13.14 6.01
CA ILE A 472 12.07 -13.15 4.77
C ILE A 472 11.02 -14.27 4.81
N LEU A 473 11.41 -15.48 5.22
CA LEU A 473 10.49 -16.63 5.35
C LEU A 473 9.41 -16.36 6.40
N PHE A 474 9.79 -15.84 7.56
CA PHE A 474 8.82 -15.51 8.61
C PHE A 474 7.85 -14.43 8.15
N ALA A 475 8.35 -13.36 7.52
CA ALA A 475 7.52 -12.29 6.99
C ALA A 475 6.53 -12.80 5.93
N SER A 476 6.98 -13.66 5.00
CA SER A 476 6.13 -14.19 3.95
C SER A 476 5.04 -15.12 4.50
N LEU A 477 5.37 -15.98 5.46
CA LEU A 477 4.40 -16.82 6.17
C LEU A 477 3.39 -15.98 6.96
N ALA A 478 3.85 -14.97 7.70
CA ALA A 478 2.99 -14.08 8.47
C ALA A 478 2.06 -13.28 7.56
N GLY A 479 2.59 -12.69 6.49
CA GLY A 479 1.80 -11.99 5.49
C GLY A 479 0.77 -12.90 4.83
N GLY A 480 1.18 -14.10 4.42
CA GLY A 480 0.29 -15.13 3.86
C GLY A 480 -0.85 -15.52 4.79
N ALA A 481 -0.57 -15.70 6.08
CA ALA A 481 -1.58 -16.03 7.08
C ALA A 481 -2.57 -14.87 7.33
N LEU A 482 -2.10 -13.62 7.30
CA LEU A 482 -2.92 -12.44 7.60
C LEU A 482 -3.79 -11.97 6.42
N PHE A 483 -3.23 -11.97 5.21
CA PHE A 483 -3.87 -11.35 4.03
C PHE A 483 -3.79 -12.24 2.77
N GLY A 484 -3.50 -13.54 2.92
CA GLY A 484 -3.44 -14.48 1.79
C GLY A 484 -2.35 -14.13 0.77
N VAL A 485 -2.66 -14.31 -0.51
CA VAL A 485 -1.73 -14.03 -1.63
C VAL A 485 -1.28 -12.58 -1.65
N PHE A 486 -2.16 -11.62 -1.30
CA PHE A 486 -1.79 -10.21 -1.22
C PHE A 486 -0.78 -9.95 -0.11
N GLY A 487 -0.94 -10.62 1.04
CA GLY A 487 -0.01 -10.53 2.15
C GLY A 487 1.36 -11.11 1.82
N LEU A 488 1.42 -12.23 1.09
CA LEU A 488 2.67 -12.79 0.57
C LEU A 488 3.41 -11.81 -0.35
N LEU A 489 2.68 -11.06 -1.18
CA LEU A 489 3.26 -10.11 -2.15
C LEU A 489 3.91 -8.90 -1.47
N ILE A 490 3.29 -8.37 -0.41
CA ILE A 490 3.76 -7.16 0.28
C ILE A 490 4.53 -7.44 1.57
N ALA A 491 4.61 -8.69 2.00
CA ALA A 491 5.23 -9.10 3.27
C ALA A 491 6.64 -8.56 3.45
N ILE A 492 7.51 -8.75 2.45
CA ILE A 492 8.93 -8.40 2.52
C ILE A 492 9.14 -6.89 2.64
N PRO A 493 8.59 -6.03 1.76
CA PRO A 493 8.76 -4.59 1.90
C PRO A 493 8.15 -4.05 3.19
N ILE A 494 6.99 -4.57 3.63
CA ILE A 494 6.40 -4.16 4.92
C ILE A 494 7.31 -4.56 6.09
N ALA A 495 7.80 -5.79 6.12
CA ALA A 495 8.69 -6.26 7.18
C ALA A 495 9.98 -5.43 7.25
N ALA A 496 10.51 -5.02 6.10
CA ALA A 496 11.66 -4.13 6.05
C ALA A 496 11.35 -2.70 6.54
N CYS A 497 10.16 -2.16 6.24
CA CYS A 497 9.70 -0.89 6.81
C CYS A 497 9.49 -0.99 8.33
N VAL A 498 8.91 -2.09 8.81
CA VAL A 498 8.76 -2.37 10.25
C VAL A 498 10.12 -2.45 10.92
N LYS A 499 11.09 -3.13 10.31
CA LYS A 499 12.48 -3.18 10.80
C LYS A 499 13.08 -1.78 10.92
N ILE A 500 12.91 -0.91 9.93
CA ILE A 500 13.37 0.48 9.98
C ILE A 500 12.68 1.23 11.14
N LEU A 501 11.36 1.09 11.31
CA LEU A 501 10.65 1.71 12.44
C LEU A 501 11.19 1.26 13.79
N ILE A 502 11.44 -0.05 13.94
CA ILE A 502 12.02 -0.61 15.16
C ILE A 502 13.41 0.00 15.41
N GLN A 503 14.26 0.09 14.40
CA GLN A 503 15.63 0.60 14.54
C GLN A 503 15.69 2.11 14.79
N GLU A 504 14.81 2.88 14.19
CA GLU A 504 14.85 4.35 14.20
C GLU A 504 13.99 4.98 15.30
N ILE A 505 12.97 4.28 15.79
CA ILE A 505 12.03 4.80 16.80
C ILE A 505 12.10 4.00 18.09
N PHE A 506 11.94 2.67 18.01
CA PHE A 506 11.82 1.83 19.20
C PHE A 506 13.15 1.62 19.91
N TRP A 507 14.18 1.18 19.18
CA TRP A 507 15.48 0.82 19.75
C TRP A 507 16.20 1.98 20.46
N PRO A 508 16.23 3.21 19.92
CA PRO A 508 16.84 4.35 20.61
C PRO A 508 16.14 4.65 21.94
N LYS A 509 14.80 4.69 21.94
CA LYS A 509 14.00 4.92 23.16
C LYS A 509 14.19 3.83 24.19
N PHE A 510 14.20 2.57 23.75
CA PHE A 510 14.44 1.42 24.61
C PHE A 510 15.85 1.48 25.23
N LYS A 511 16.85 1.88 24.45
CA LYS A 511 18.22 2.03 24.94
C LYS A 511 18.34 3.18 25.95
N ASP A 512 17.70 4.31 25.69
CA ASP A 512 17.68 5.43 26.64
C ASP A 512 16.98 5.07 27.95
N TRP A 513 15.88 4.31 27.88
CA TRP A 513 15.23 3.75 29.06
C TRP A 513 16.13 2.75 29.81
N ALA A 514 16.71 1.78 29.09
CA ALA A 514 17.57 0.75 29.68
C ALA A 514 18.84 1.34 30.33
N GLU A 515 19.31 2.49 29.85
CA GLU A 515 20.44 3.24 30.40
C GLU A 515 20.02 4.28 31.46
N GLY A 516 18.73 4.34 31.82
CA GLY A 516 18.18 5.21 32.87
C GLY A 516 18.11 6.70 32.49
N ARG A 517 18.19 7.03 31.20
CA ARG A 517 18.10 8.42 30.67
C ARG A 517 16.68 8.83 30.28
N ALA A 518 15.74 7.89 30.22
CA ALA A 518 14.33 8.14 29.94
C ALA A 518 13.45 7.50 31.01
N GLU A 519 12.32 8.15 31.32
CA GLU A 519 11.31 7.62 32.24
C GLU A 519 10.75 6.28 31.74
N ASP A 520 10.33 5.43 32.68
CA ASP A 520 9.76 4.13 32.37
C ASP A 520 8.51 4.27 31.48
N PRO A 521 8.52 3.74 30.24
CA PRO A 521 7.33 3.82 29.39
C PRO A 521 6.17 2.97 29.91
N LEU A 522 6.41 2.05 30.86
CA LEU A 522 5.41 1.20 31.49
C LEU A 522 5.69 1.11 33.00
N PRO A 523 5.41 2.17 33.80
CA PRO A 523 5.62 2.11 35.24
C PRO A 523 4.69 1.04 35.81
N ILE A 524 5.27 -0.11 36.18
CA ILE A 524 4.56 -1.09 36.99
C ILE A 524 4.64 -0.56 38.41
N GLU A 525 3.66 0.26 38.79
CA GLU A 525 3.46 0.65 40.19
C GLU A 525 3.25 -0.63 41.01
N ASN A 526 4.19 -0.92 41.92
CA ASN A 526 4.09 -2.03 42.87
C ASN A 526 3.25 -1.65 44.10
#